data_AF-A0A1G0Y8L0-F1
#
_entry.id   AF-A0A1G0Y8L0-F1
#
_cell.length_a   1.000
_cell.length_b   1.000
_cell.length_c   1.000
_cell.angle_alpha   90.00
_cell.angle_beta   90.00
_cell.angle_gamma   90.00
#
_symmetry.space_group_name_H-M   'P 1'
#
loop_
_entity.id
_entity.type
_entity.pdbx_description
1 polymer ?
#
loop_
_entity_poly.entity_id
_entity_poly.type
_entity_poly.pdbx_seq_one_letter_code
_entity_poly.pdbx_strand_id
1 'polypeptide(L)'
;MRLIVAMRIFLLSVIISTTIIAETSTTNDNPKIASAKDVFNQYVTLSNSFDASVIDLYSDNAFIQNTRIYPDGRRRALTMSAQKYKQLIRCSMPLAKQRGDTDTYRDVSYAVENGNVRIKAIRHNNMKDYDSPISILVAESGVRKWLIVEEITESKP
;
A
#
# COMPACT_ATOMS: atom_id res chain seq x y z
N MET A 1 -20.67 57.40 68.24
CA MET A 1 -19.33 56.85 67.97
C MET A 1 -19.51 55.44 67.39
N ARG A 2 -18.84 55.16 66.27
CA ARG A 2 -18.85 53.97 65.39
C ARG A 2 -18.68 52.64 66.14
N LEU A 3 -18.91 51.43 65.62
CA LEU A 3 -19.66 50.83 64.51
C LEU A 3 -19.18 49.35 64.50
N ILE A 4 -20.11 48.38 64.56
CA ILE A 4 -20.15 47.07 63.85
C ILE A 4 -19.06 46.00 64.07
N VAL A 5 -19.61 44.78 64.21
CA VAL A 5 -19.06 43.42 64.28
C VAL A 5 -18.65 42.87 62.90
N ALA A 6 -17.64 41.99 62.91
CA ALA A 6 -17.36 40.87 61.98
C ALA A 6 -16.87 41.10 60.54
N MET A 7 -15.99 40.16 60.13
CA MET A 7 -16.08 39.33 58.93
C MET A 7 -14.92 39.45 57.93
N ARG A 8 -14.38 38.26 57.56
CA ARG A 8 -13.47 37.91 56.43
C ARG A 8 -12.00 38.30 56.66
N ILE A 9 -11.04 37.41 56.44
CA ILE A 9 -10.66 36.90 55.12
C ILE A 9 -10.06 35.49 55.24
N PHE A 10 -10.64 34.56 54.46
CA PHE A 10 -10.11 33.22 54.17
C PHE A 10 -9.00 33.38 53.12
N LEU A 11 -7.77 32.93 53.41
CA LEU A 11 -6.69 32.84 52.43
C LEU A 11 -6.82 31.50 51.71
N LEU A 12 -7.39 31.52 50.50
CA LEU A 12 -7.35 30.38 49.56
C LEU A 12 -5.99 30.38 48.83
N SER A 13 -5.18 29.37 49.10
CA SER A 13 -4.05 28.99 48.26
C SER A 13 -4.56 28.33 46.99
N VAL A 14 -4.54 29.06 45.88
CA VAL A 14 -4.80 28.51 44.53
C VAL A 14 -3.55 27.76 44.09
N ILE A 15 -3.58 26.43 44.18
CA ILE A 15 -2.60 25.55 43.53
C ILE A 15 -3.01 25.49 42.06
N ILE A 16 -2.29 26.21 41.20
CA ILE A 16 -2.45 26.12 39.75
C ILE A 16 -1.79 24.81 39.33
N SER A 17 -2.58 23.74 39.25
CA SER A 17 -2.16 22.48 38.64
C SER A 17 -2.01 22.71 37.14
N THR A 18 -0.78 22.89 36.67
CA THR A 18 -0.45 22.91 35.26
C THR A 18 -0.65 21.50 34.71
N THR A 19 -1.79 21.26 34.07
CA THR A 19 -2.00 20.08 33.25
C THR A 19 -1.09 20.18 32.03
N ILE A 20 -0.02 19.40 32.03
CA ILE A 20 0.78 19.14 30.84
C ILE A 20 -0.12 18.33 29.91
N ILE A 21 -0.71 19.00 28.91
CA ILE A 21 -1.35 18.30 27.79
C ILE A 21 -0.20 17.68 27.01
N ALA A 22 -0.04 16.36 27.14
CA ALA A 22 0.85 15.61 26.27
C ALA A 22 0.30 15.72 24.84
N GLU A 23 1.01 16.44 23.98
CA GLU A 23 0.77 16.46 22.55
C GLU A 23 1.02 15.03 22.03
N THR A 24 -0.07 14.29 21.84
CA THR A 24 -0.02 13.05 21.09
C THR A 24 0.33 13.43 19.66
N SER A 25 1.56 13.12 19.26
CA SER A 25 1.97 13.18 17.86
C SER A 25 1.18 12.11 17.10
N THR A 26 -0.05 12.42 16.71
CA THR A 26 -0.75 11.66 15.69
C THR A 26 -0.06 11.97 14.37
N THR A 27 0.80 11.07 13.92
CA THR A 27 1.09 10.94 12.49
C THR A 27 -0.25 10.88 11.79
N ASN A 28 -0.61 11.96 11.08
CA ASN A 28 -1.78 12.00 10.20
C ASN A 28 -1.50 11.04 9.02
N ASP A 29 -1.56 9.74 9.28
CA ASP A 29 -1.45 8.72 8.25
C ASP A 29 -2.63 8.90 7.30
N ASN A 30 -2.34 9.29 6.05
CA ASN A 30 -3.37 9.49 5.06
C ASN A 30 -4.17 8.18 4.91
N PRO A 31 -5.50 8.17 5.15
CA PRO A 31 -6.29 6.94 5.17
C PRO A 31 -6.24 6.19 3.83
N LYS A 32 -6.07 6.90 2.71
CA LYS A 32 -5.88 6.28 1.39
C LYS A 32 -4.55 5.51 1.31
N ILE A 33 -3.48 6.09 1.88
CA ILE A 33 -2.18 5.42 1.96
C ILE A 33 -2.26 4.19 2.85
N ALA A 34 -3.01 4.24 3.95
CA ALA A 34 -3.27 3.07 4.79
C ALA A 34 -3.97 1.95 3.99
N SER A 35 -5.04 2.26 3.27
CA SER A 35 -5.71 1.27 2.39
C SER A 35 -4.80 0.73 1.29
N ALA A 36 -3.92 1.56 0.72
CA ALA A 36 -2.96 1.13 -0.29
C ALA A 36 -1.90 0.17 0.28
N LYS A 37 -1.41 0.44 1.50
CA LYS A 37 -0.52 -0.49 2.23
C LYS A 37 -1.20 -1.84 2.44
N ASP A 38 -2.48 -1.84 2.83
CA ASP A 38 -3.24 -3.08 3.04
C ASP A 38 -3.36 -3.90 1.76
N VAL A 39 -3.73 -3.27 0.63
CA VAL A 39 -3.79 -3.94 -0.68
C VAL A 39 -2.43 -4.50 -1.08
N PHE A 40 -1.35 -3.74 -0.90
CA PHE A 40 -0.01 -4.20 -1.25
C PHE A 40 0.46 -5.35 -0.37
N ASN A 41 0.20 -5.30 0.94
CA ASN A 41 0.52 -6.39 1.86
C ASN A 41 -0.24 -7.69 1.50
N GLN A 42 -1.52 -7.57 1.14
CA GLN A 42 -2.30 -8.71 0.64
C GLN A 42 -1.72 -9.24 -0.67
N TYR A 43 -1.37 -8.36 -1.62
CA TYR A 43 -0.74 -8.72 -2.88
C TYR A 43 0.55 -9.53 -2.66
N VAL A 44 1.45 -9.04 -1.81
CA VAL A 44 2.71 -9.73 -1.49
C VAL A 44 2.43 -11.08 -0.83
N THR A 45 1.52 -11.12 0.15
CA THR A 45 1.19 -12.34 0.90
C THR A 45 0.62 -13.42 -0.02
N LEU A 46 -0.39 -13.07 -0.81
CA LEU A 46 -1.09 -14.01 -1.70
C LEU A 46 -0.19 -14.46 -2.86
N SER A 47 0.61 -13.55 -3.43
CA SER A 47 1.55 -13.91 -4.51
C SER A 47 2.60 -14.91 -4.02
N ASN A 48 3.22 -14.64 -2.86
CA ASN A 48 4.28 -15.49 -2.32
C ASN A 48 3.76 -16.80 -1.68
N SER A 49 2.48 -16.88 -1.34
CA SER A 49 1.83 -18.14 -0.92
C SER A 49 1.25 -18.94 -2.09
N PHE A 50 1.37 -18.44 -3.33
CA PHE A 50 0.78 -19.00 -4.54
C PHE A 50 -0.73 -19.13 -4.48
N ASP A 51 -1.39 -18.19 -3.80
CA ASP A 51 -2.84 -18.15 -3.64
C ASP A 51 -3.50 -17.47 -4.86
N ALA A 52 -4.31 -18.25 -5.58
CA ALA A 52 -5.00 -17.78 -6.79
C ALA A 52 -5.97 -16.62 -6.53
N SER A 53 -6.40 -16.39 -5.27
CA SER A 53 -7.25 -15.25 -4.90
C SER A 53 -6.56 -13.89 -5.01
N VAL A 54 -5.24 -13.83 -5.27
CA VAL A 54 -4.55 -12.57 -5.62
C VAL A 54 -5.23 -11.83 -6.79
N ILE A 55 -5.88 -12.57 -7.69
CA ILE A 55 -6.63 -11.99 -8.82
C ILE A 55 -7.82 -11.14 -8.38
N ASP A 56 -8.34 -11.34 -7.17
CA ASP A 56 -9.48 -10.62 -6.61
C ASP A 56 -9.10 -9.22 -6.12
N LEU A 57 -7.79 -8.93 -6.02
CA LEU A 57 -7.25 -7.60 -5.77
C LEU A 57 -7.33 -6.69 -6.99
N TYR A 58 -7.59 -7.22 -8.19
CA TYR A 58 -7.61 -6.44 -9.42
C TYR A 58 -9.03 -6.05 -9.83
N SER A 59 -9.18 -4.79 -10.24
CA SER A 59 -10.34 -4.33 -10.98
C SER A 59 -10.50 -5.12 -12.28
N ASP A 60 -11.75 -5.35 -12.69
CA ASP A 60 -12.06 -6.03 -13.97
C ASP A 60 -11.64 -5.20 -15.20
N ASN A 61 -11.38 -3.91 -15.00
CA ASN A 61 -10.89 -2.99 -16.01
C ASN A 61 -9.45 -2.52 -15.75
N ALA A 62 -8.68 -3.25 -14.95
CA ALA A 62 -7.29 -2.88 -14.66
C ALA A 62 -6.44 -2.81 -15.94
N PHE A 63 -5.61 -1.78 -16.03
CA PHE A 63 -4.60 -1.64 -17.08
C PHE A 63 -3.32 -2.39 -16.70
N ILE A 64 -2.94 -3.40 -17.48
CA ILE A 64 -1.78 -4.24 -17.19
C ILE A 64 -0.76 -4.08 -18.33
N GLN A 65 0.46 -3.67 -17.98
CA GLN A 65 1.56 -3.55 -18.93
C GLN A 65 2.84 -4.20 -18.39
N ASN A 66 3.41 -5.11 -19.17
CA ASN A 66 4.74 -5.65 -18.91
C ASN A 66 5.72 -5.21 -20.00
N THR A 67 6.90 -4.73 -19.62
CA THR A 67 8.01 -4.51 -20.54
C THR A 67 9.00 -5.65 -20.43
N ARG A 68 9.08 -6.48 -21.47
CA ARG A 68 10.08 -7.55 -21.54
C ARG A 68 11.40 -7.01 -22.07
N ILE A 69 12.47 -7.26 -21.33
CA ILE A 69 13.85 -6.89 -21.68
C ILE A 69 14.57 -8.18 -22.11
N TYR A 70 15.01 -8.22 -23.36
CA TYR A 70 15.72 -9.36 -23.95
C TYR A 70 17.22 -9.30 -23.65
N PRO A 71 17.96 -10.43 -23.76
CA PRO A 71 19.41 -10.46 -23.50
C PRO A 71 20.22 -9.53 -24.41
N ASP A 72 19.71 -9.24 -25.61
CA ASP A 72 20.30 -8.29 -26.56
C ASP A 72 19.95 -6.82 -26.26
N GLY A 73 19.27 -6.54 -25.15
CA GLY A 73 18.86 -5.20 -24.73
C GLY A 73 17.58 -4.69 -25.39
N ARG A 74 17.00 -5.42 -26.36
CA ARG A 74 15.72 -5.01 -26.95
C ARG A 74 14.62 -5.02 -25.89
N ARG A 75 13.70 -4.06 -26.01
CA ARG A 75 12.57 -3.89 -25.10
C ARG A 75 11.27 -4.05 -25.87
N ARG A 76 10.33 -4.83 -25.32
CA ARG A 76 8.99 -4.98 -25.89
C ARG A 76 7.94 -4.78 -24.80
N ALA A 77 7.15 -3.72 -24.94
CA ALA A 77 5.96 -3.53 -24.12
C ALA A 77 4.82 -4.46 -24.60
N LEU A 78 4.14 -5.06 -23.63
CA LEU A 78 2.97 -5.90 -23.83
C LEU A 78 1.89 -5.41 -22.88
N THR A 79 0.80 -4.92 -23.45
CA THR A 79 -0.41 -4.59 -22.70
C THR A 79 -1.39 -5.75 -22.77
N MET A 80 -2.08 -6.03 -21.68
CA MET A 80 -3.12 -7.05 -21.63
C MET A 80 -4.34 -6.57 -20.85
N SER A 81 -5.52 -7.10 -21.20
CA SER A 81 -6.72 -6.87 -20.42
C SER A 81 -6.61 -7.55 -19.05
N ALA A 82 -7.28 -7.00 -18.04
CA ALA A 82 -7.37 -7.62 -16.72
C ALA A 82 -7.89 -9.06 -16.79
N GLN A 83 -8.91 -9.34 -17.62
CA GLN A 83 -9.41 -10.70 -17.81
C GLN A 83 -8.31 -11.68 -18.26
N LYS A 84 -7.53 -11.30 -19.28
CA LYS A 84 -6.43 -12.13 -19.79
C LYS A 84 -5.33 -12.28 -18.75
N TYR A 85 -5.05 -11.24 -17.98
CA TYR A 85 -4.06 -11.29 -16.91
C TYR A 85 -4.47 -12.22 -15.76
N LYS A 86 -5.71 -12.10 -15.27
CA LYS A 86 -6.28 -12.99 -14.24
C LYS A 86 -6.23 -14.45 -14.71
N GLN A 87 -6.52 -14.72 -15.99
CA GLN A 87 -6.39 -16.06 -16.56
C GLN A 87 -4.93 -16.53 -16.62
N LEU A 88 -4.00 -15.67 -17.04
CA LEU A 88 -2.58 -15.97 -17.06
C LEU A 88 -2.09 -16.36 -15.66
N ILE A 89 -2.41 -15.56 -14.63
CA ILE A 89 -2.07 -15.85 -13.23
C ILE A 89 -2.60 -17.23 -12.82
N ARG A 90 -3.88 -17.53 -13.07
CA ARG A 90 -4.46 -18.85 -12.75
C ARG A 90 -3.71 -20.00 -13.41
N CYS A 91 -3.29 -19.83 -14.67
CA CYS A 91 -2.56 -20.86 -15.41
C CYS A 91 -1.10 -20.98 -14.98
N SER A 92 -0.44 -19.89 -14.60
CA SER A 92 0.99 -19.89 -14.23
C SER A 92 1.25 -20.22 -12.77
N MET A 93 0.29 -19.96 -11.87
CA MET A 93 0.45 -20.13 -10.42
C MET A 93 0.92 -21.54 -10.02
N PRO A 94 0.37 -22.65 -10.56
CA PRO A 94 0.82 -23.98 -10.17
C PRO A 94 2.29 -24.24 -10.53
N LEU A 95 2.72 -23.73 -11.70
CA LEU A 95 4.10 -23.85 -12.15
C LEU A 95 5.04 -22.98 -11.31
N ALA A 96 4.62 -21.76 -10.96
CA ALA A 96 5.35 -20.89 -10.05
C ALA A 96 5.56 -21.56 -8.68
N LYS A 97 4.50 -22.17 -8.12
CA LYS A 97 4.56 -22.93 -6.87
C LYS A 97 5.55 -24.09 -6.93
N GLN A 98 5.50 -24.87 -8.01
CA GLN A 98 6.42 -26.00 -8.20
C GLN A 98 7.88 -25.54 -8.26
N ARG A 99 8.14 -24.33 -8.76
CA ARG A 99 9.49 -23.75 -8.92
C ARG A 99 9.95 -22.92 -7.74
N GLY A 100 9.08 -22.62 -6.78
CA GLY A 100 9.38 -21.68 -5.69
C GLY A 100 9.58 -20.24 -6.18
N ASP A 101 8.90 -19.86 -7.27
CA ASP A 101 9.02 -18.53 -7.89
C ASP A 101 8.31 -17.48 -7.03
N THR A 102 9.08 -16.83 -6.15
CA THR A 102 8.61 -15.83 -5.18
C THR A 102 9.34 -14.52 -5.39
N ASP A 103 8.76 -13.44 -4.87
CA ASP A 103 9.33 -12.11 -4.98
C ASP A 103 9.56 -11.47 -3.61
N THR A 104 10.60 -10.64 -3.50
CA THR A 104 10.79 -9.69 -2.40
C THR A 104 10.74 -8.26 -2.90
N TYR A 105 10.32 -7.33 -2.02
CA TYR A 105 10.09 -5.94 -2.38
C TYR A 105 10.85 -5.02 -1.45
N ARG A 106 11.48 -3.99 -2.01
CA ARG A 106 12.20 -2.95 -1.26
C ARG A 106 11.94 -1.57 -1.86
N ASP A 107 12.38 -0.54 -1.15
CA ASP A 107 12.22 0.86 -1.55
C ASP A 107 10.75 1.21 -1.86
N VAL A 108 9.84 0.66 -1.06
CA VAL A 108 8.39 0.80 -1.26
C VAL A 108 7.97 2.22 -0.89
N SER A 109 7.35 2.91 -1.84
CA SER A 109 6.86 4.28 -1.68
C SER A 109 5.39 4.39 -2.08
N TYR A 110 4.69 5.32 -1.44
CA TYR A 110 3.26 5.56 -1.62
C TYR A 110 3.05 7.04 -1.94
N ALA A 111 2.38 7.35 -3.04
CA ALA A 111 2.05 8.71 -3.44
C ALA A 111 0.59 8.81 -3.85
N VAL A 112 -0.13 9.80 -3.30
CA VAL A 112 -1.51 10.08 -3.73
C VAL A 112 -1.46 10.78 -5.08
N GLU A 113 -2.19 10.25 -6.07
CA GLU A 113 -2.35 10.87 -7.38
C GLU A 113 -3.83 10.79 -7.80
N ASN A 114 -4.44 11.93 -8.11
CA ASN A 114 -5.84 12.00 -8.59
C ASN A 114 -6.86 11.23 -7.72
N GLY A 115 -6.67 11.23 -6.40
CA GLY A 115 -7.55 10.51 -5.46
C GLY A 115 -7.25 9.01 -5.30
N ASN A 116 -6.35 8.47 -6.11
CA ASN A 116 -5.82 7.11 -6.03
C ASN A 116 -4.46 7.11 -5.31
N VAL A 117 -3.88 5.92 -5.09
CA VAL A 117 -2.54 5.80 -4.51
C VAL A 117 -1.65 4.98 -5.42
N ARG A 118 -0.57 5.61 -5.85
CA ARG A 118 0.53 4.99 -6.59
C ARG A 118 1.49 4.34 -5.60
N ILE A 119 1.77 3.07 -5.82
CA ILE A 119 2.74 2.27 -5.08
C ILE A 119 3.90 1.98 -6.04
N LYS A 120 5.12 2.31 -5.63
CA LYS A 120 6.34 1.97 -6.39
C LYS A 120 7.27 1.19 -5.50
N ALA A 121 7.91 0.16 -6.06
CA ALA A 121 8.90 -0.64 -5.37
C ALA A 121 9.94 -1.20 -6.35
N ILE A 122 11.04 -1.69 -5.81
CA ILE A 122 11.93 -2.61 -6.53
C ILE A 122 11.55 -4.04 -6.15
N ARG A 123 11.16 -4.83 -7.15
CA ARG A 123 10.87 -6.26 -7.02
C ARG A 123 12.12 -7.06 -7.35
N HIS A 124 12.57 -7.86 -6.41
CA HIS A 124 13.58 -8.89 -6.61
C HIS A 124 12.89 -10.24 -6.81
N ASN A 125 13.10 -10.89 -7.95
CA ASN A 125 12.59 -12.23 -8.19
C ASN A 125 13.57 -13.26 -7.63
N ASN A 126 13.16 -14.01 -6.60
CA ASN A 126 14.04 -14.89 -5.84
C ASN A 126 14.51 -16.12 -6.64
N MET A 127 13.73 -16.54 -7.65
CA MET A 127 14.07 -17.69 -8.50
C MET A 127 15.04 -17.31 -9.63
N LYS A 128 14.78 -16.17 -10.28
CA LYS A 128 15.53 -15.69 -11.45
C LYS A 128 16.67 -14.74 -11.12
N ASP A 129 16.80 -14.35 -9.85
CA ASP A 129 17.89 -13.53 -9.32
C ASP A 129 18.08 -12.21 -10.09
N TYR A 130 17.02 -11.42 -10.19
CA TYR A 130 17.14 -10.06 -10.72
C TYR A 130 16.11 -9.10 -10.14
N ASP A 131 16.50 -7.83 -10.15
CA ASP A 131 15.66 -6.71 -9.78
C ASP A 131 14.94 -6.10 -10.98
N SER A 132 13.71 -5.66 -10.74
CA SER A 132 12.89 -4.94 -11.70
C SER A 132 11.99 -3.94 -10.98
N PRO A 133 11.74 -2.75 -11.55
CA PRO A 133 10.77 -1.83 -10.97
C PRO A 133 9.35 -2.39 -11.15
N ILE A 134 8.50 -2.12 -10.14
CA ILE A 134 7.06 -2.34 -10.20
C ILE A 134 6.32 -1.07 -9.81
N SER A 135 5.24 -0.77 -10.52
CA SER A 135 4.35 0.35 -10.25
C SER A 135 2.91 -0.14 -10.25
N ILE A 136 2.23 0.03 -9.13
CA ILE A 136 0.83 -0.38 -8.92
C ILE A 136 0.01 0.86 -8.60
N LEU A 137 -1.11 1.08 -9.30
CA LEU A 137 -2.09 2.09 -8.91
C LEU A 137 -3.27 1.38 -8.25
N VAL A 138 -3.63 1.82 -7.05
CA VAL A 138 -4.84 1.36 -6.37
C VAL A 138 -5.86 2.48 -6.29
N ALA A 139 -7.13 2.11 -6.49
CA ALA A 139 -8.27 3.01 -6.42
C ALA A 139 -9.35 2.42 -5.52
N GLU A 140 -10.14 3.30 -4.92
CA GLU A 140 -11.36 2.91 -4.23
C GLU A 140 -12.41 2.44 -5.25
N SER A 141 -13.04 1.31 -4.98
CA SER A 141 -14.04 0.66 -5.82
C SER A 141 -15.27 0.32 -4.99
N GLY A 142 -16.29 1.18 -5.03
CA GLY A 142 -17.49 1.02 -4.21
C GLY A 142 -17.24 1.31 -2.74
N VAL A 143 -18.03 0.72 -1.84
CA VAL A 143 -17.95 1.02 -0.40
C VAL A 143 -16.73 0.31 0.21
N ARG A 144 -15.69 1.06 0.55
CA ARG A 144 -14.51 0.63 1.34
C ARG A 144 -13.70 -0.54 0.76
N LYS A 145 -13.84 -0.86 -0.53
CA LYS A 145 -12.97 -1.83 -1.21
C LYS A 145 -11.95 -1.08 -2.04
N TRP A 146 -10.67 -1.43 -1.92
CA TRP A 146 -9.60 -0.90 -2.77
C TRP A 146 -9.11 -1.98 -3.72
N LEU A 147 -8.91 -1.63 -4.98
CA LEU A 147 -8.51 -2.54 -6.03
C LEU A 147 -7.34 -1.97 -6.82
N ILE A 148 -6.50 -2.86 -7.34
CA ILE A 148 -5.48 -2.56 -8.35
C ILE A 148 -6.19 -2.20 -9.65
N VAL A 149 -5.98 -0.97 -10.11
CA VAL A 149 -6.51 -0.46 -11.38
C VAL A 149 -5.41 -0.31 -12.44
N GLU A 150 -4.14 -0.35 -12.03
CA GLU A 150 -3.00 -0.34 -12.93
C GLU A 150 -1.85 -1.17 -12.36
N GLU A 151 -1.20 -1.97 -13.20
CA GLU A 151 0.09 -2.59 -12.90
C GLU A 151 1.04 -2.44 -14.08
N ILE A 152 2.22 -1.86 -13.82
CA ILE A 152 3.30 -1.71 -14.78
C ILE A 152 4.53 -2.42 -14.22
N THR A 153 5.04 -3.39 -14.97
CA THR A 153 6.19 -4.22 -14.58
C THR A 153 7.22 -4.35 -15.69
N GLU A 154 8.41 -4.84 -15.31
CA GLU A 154 9.42 -5.34 -16.25
C GLU A 154 9.66 -6.83 -16.04
N SER A 155 10.13 -7.52 -17.08
CA SER A 155 10.52 -8.93 -16.99
C SER A 155 11.75 -9.25 -17.84
N LYS A 156 12.50 -10.27 -17.43
CA LYS A 156 13.59 -10.88 -18.19
C LYS A 156 13.26 -12.36 -18.45
N PRO A 157 13.64 -12.92 -19.62
CA PRO A 157 13.46 -14.34 -19.94
C PRO A 157 14.11 -15.23 -18.87
#